data_AF-V9Z9M4-F1
#
_entry.id   AF-V9Z9M4-F1
#
_cell.length_a   1.000
_cell.length_b   1.000
_cell.length_c   1.000
_cell.angle_alpha   90.00
_cell.angle_beta   90.00
_cell.angle_gamma   90.00
#
_symmetry.space_group_name_H-M   'P 1'
#
loop_
_entity.id
_entity.type
_entity.pdbx_description
1 polymer ?
#
loop_
_entity_poly.entity_id
_entity_poly.type
_entity_poly.pdbx_seq_one_letter_code
_entity_poly.pdbx_strand_id
1 'polypeptide(L)'
;MSVLFTAEHRQALAYVVTCGCAPATDQAAVLGSYGAAVRAAEDAERAGTRRPLPGCVLPDICPYSPLLVEPLDPDGRAPEVEANSANAQLLLSALGLDSGKGQDAWGQMAADLFLGRVLIALALTPEDPGVPWSQSGRHYDGGRSAGYLRRRLLDLHALAEWCAAHGREVSWA
;
A
#
# COMPACT_ATOMS: atom_id res chain seq x y z
N MET A 1 -9.08 5.34 -10.70
CA MET A 1 -8.89 5.83 -9.32
C MET A 1 -8.85 4.60 -8.41
N SER A 2 -7.94 4.58 -7.45
CA SER A 2 -7.80 3.52 -6.45
C SER A 2 -8.00 4.11 -5.06
N VAL A 3 -8.28 3.24 -4.09
CA VAL A 3 -8.31 3.53 -2.67
C VAL A 3 -7.23 2.68 -2.03
N LEU A 4 -6.39 3.31 -1.22
CA LEU A 4 -5.34 2.68 -0.45
C LEU A 4 -5.81 2.58 1.01
N PHE A 5 -5.87 1.36 1.54
CA PHE A 5 -5.97 1.14 2.98
C PHE A 5 -4.56 1.00 3.54
N THR A 6 -4.23 1.77 4.58
CA THR A 6 -2.93 1.73 5.24
C THR A 6 -3.06 2.18 6.69
N ALA A 7 -1.99 2.12 7.46
CA ALA A 7 -1.98 2.75 8.78
C ALA A 7 -2.14 4.27 8.61
N GLU A 8 -2.67 4.96 9.63
CA GLU A 8 -2.68 6.42 9.71
C GLU A 8 -1.32 7.02 9.26
N HIS A 9 -1.21 8.29 8.89
CA HIS A 9 0.12 8.86 8.63
C HIS A 9 0.81 9.28 9.93
N ARG A 10 2.07 8.86 10.15
CA ARG A 10 2.96 9.42 11.17
C ARG A 10 4.13 10.13 10.52
N GLN A 11 4.57 11.21 11.14
CA GLN A 11 5.73 11.96 10.66
C GLN A 11 6.97 11.05 10.68
N ALA A 12 7.64 10.95 9.54
CA ALA A 12 8.88 10.19 9.43
C ALA A 12 10.00 10.82 10.27
N LEU A 13 10.76 9.96 10.97
CA LEU A 13 11.94 10.36 11.74
C LEU A 13 13.25 10.05 10.99
N ALA A 14 13.17 9.28 9.92
CA ALA A 14 14.29 8.92 9.08
C ALA A 14 13.85 8.69 7.63
N TYR A 15 14.83 8.61 6.75
CA TYR A 15 14.64 8.51 5.31
C TYR A 15 15.65 7.53 4.73
N VAL A 16 15.30 6.93 3.60
CA VAL A 16 16.20 6.09 2.82
C VAL A 16 16.27 6.57 1.38
N VAL A 17 17.38 6.27 0.72
CA VAL A 17 17.55 6.45 -0.71
C VAL A 17 17.44 5.07 -1.36
N THR A 18 16.46 4.91 -2.25
CA THR A 18 16.09 3.60 -2.82
C THR A 18 15.72 3.72 -4.30
N CYS A 19 15.56 2.59 -4.97
CA CYS A 19 15.01 2.50 -6.32
C CYS A 19 13.52 2.10 -6.33
N GLY A 20 12.86 2.14 -5.16
CA GLY A 20 11.44 1.77 -4.99
C GLY A 20 11.17 0.27 -4.85
N CYS A 21 12.20 -0.58 -4.97
CA CYS A 21 12.03 -2.02 -4.73
C CYS A 21 12.02 -2.30 -3.23
N ALA A 22 11.03 -3.03 -2.73
CA ALA A 22 10.92 -3.37 -1.31
C ALA A 22 12.22 -3.93 -0.70
N PRO A 23 12.91 -4.93 -1.30
CA PRO A 23 14.14 -5.46 -0.71
C PRO A 23 15.33 -4.50 -0.77
N ALA A 24 15.29 -3.51 -1.67
CA ALA A 24 16.31 -2.46 -1.75
C ALA A 24 16.07 -1.38 -0.69
N THR A 25 14.81 -0.99 -0.48
CA THR A 25 14.41 -0.10 0.62
C THR A 25 14.80 -0.69 1.97
N ASP A 26 14.55 -1.99 2.19
CA ASP A 26 14.84 -2.66 3.47
C ASP A 26 16.36 -2.76 3.77
N GLN A 27 17.20 -2.69 2.73
CA GLN A 27 18.67 -2.75 2.84
C GLN A 27 19.34 -1.38 2.73
N ALA A 28 18.57 -0.31 2.50
CA ALA A 28 19.11 1.01 2.28
C ALA A 28 19.68 1.62 3.57
N ALA A 29 20.69 2.48 3.41
CA ALA A 29 21.23 3.23 4.53
C ALA A 29 20.20 4.23 5.06
N VAL A 30 19.99 4.22 6.37
CA VAL A 30 19.05 5.10 7.05
C VAL A 30 19.69 6.47 7.31
N LEU A 31 18.99 7.53 6.92
CA LEU A 31 19.43 8.92 7.01
C LEU A 31 18.46 9.70 7.90
N GLY A 32 18.99 10.40 8.91
CA GLY A 32 18.17 11.08 9.93
C GLY A 32 17.46 12.36 9.48
N SER A 33 17.53 12.74 8.20
CA SER A 33 16.79 13.90 7.70
C SER A 33 16.55 13.81 6.19
N TYR A 34 15.44 14.42 5.74
CA TYR A 34 15.10 14.50 4.33
C TYR A 34 16.21 15.19 3.51
N GLY A 35 16.77 16.29 4.03
CA GLY A 35 17.84 17.02 3.35
C GLY A 35 19.12 16.20 3.20
N ALA A 36 19.45 15.32 4.14
CA ALA A 36 20.58 14.40 3.99
C ALA A 36 20.30 13.34 2.92
N ALA A 37 19.08 12.81 2.86
CA ALA A 37 18.67 11.84 1.85
C ALA A 37 18.66 12.43 0.42
N VAL A 38 18.14 13.64 0.25
CA VAL A 38 18.18 14.34 -1.05
C VAL A 38 19.62 14.54 -1.53
N ARG A 39 20.52 15.03 -0.66
CA ARG A 39 21.93 15.20 -1.03
C ARG A 39 22.59 13.88 -1.42
N ALA A 40 22.33 12.81 -0.66
CA ALA A 40 22.87 11.49 -0.96
C ALA A 40 22.36 10.95 -2.31
N ALA A 41 21.09 11.18 -2.65
CA ALA A 41 20.53 10.80 -3.95
C ALA A 41 21.19 11.61 -5.10
N GLU A 42 21.28 12.92 -4.96
CA GLU A 42 21.91 13.80 -5.96
C GLU A 42 23.40 13.47 -6.17
N ASP A 43 24.15 13.21 -5.09
CA ASP A 43 25.56 12.83 -5.17
C ASP A 43 25.74 11.50 -5.91
N ALA A 44 24.85 10.54 -5.66
CA ALA A 44 24.87 9.24 -6.34
C ALA A 44 24.52 9.37 -7.84
N GLU A 45 23.59 10.25 -8.20
CA GLU A 45 23.24 10.53 -9.60
C GLU A 45 24.36 11.30 -10.33
N ARG A 46 24.97 12.30 -9.67
CA ARG A 46 26.09 13.08 -10.23
C ARG A 46 27.33 12.23 -10.51
N ALA A 47 27.55 11.16 -9.76
CA ALA A 47 28.66 10.24 -9.99
C ALA A 47 28.57 9.51 -11.35
N GLY A 48 27.40 9.51 -12.02
CA GLY A 48 27.21 9.10 -13.41
C GLY A 48 27.36 7.60 -13.70
N THR A 49 27.89 6.81 -12.77
CA THR A 49 28.06 5.35 -12.88
C THR A 49 27.68 4.64 -11.59
N ARG A 50 26.37 4.69 -11.27
CA ARG A 50 25.84 4.04 -10.07
C ARG A 50 25.76 2.53 -10.27
N ARG A 51 26.23 1.74 -9.31
CA ARG A 51 25.96 0.29 -9.26
C ARG A 51 24.49 0.04 -8.86
N PRO A 52 23.90 -1.11 -9.21
CA PRO A 52 22.58 -1.47 -8.69
C PRO A 52 22.56 -1.40 -7.16
N LEU A 53 21.46 -0.89 -6.59
CA LEU A 53 21.32 -0.87 -5.14
C LEU A 53 21.25 -2.31 -4.60
N PRO A 54 21.82 -2.60 -3.41
CA PRO A 54 21.65 -3.88 -2.75
C PRO A 54 20.16 -4.25 -2.67
N GLY A 55 19.81 -5.50 -2.99
CA GLY A 55 18.41 -5.96 -2.95
C GLY A 55 17.52 -5.52 -4.13
N CYS A 56 18.03 -4.76 -5.11
CA CYS A 56 17.23 -4.41 -6.27
C CYS A 56 16.84 -5.66 -7.08
N VAL A 57 15.56 -5.76 -7.47
CA VAL A 57 15.03 -6.88 -8.27
C VAL A 57 15.21 -6.69 -9.78
N LEU A 58 15.67 -5.51 -10.21
CA LEU A 58 15.93 -5.17 -11.61
C LEU A 58 17.35 -4.58 -11.76
N PRO A 59 18.41 -5.36 -11.51
CA PRO A 59 19.78 -4.84 -11.44
C PRO A 59 20.26 -4.18 -12.74
N ASP A 60 19.84 -4.67 -13.91
CA ASP A 60 20.29 -4.13 -15.19
C ASP A 60 19.71 -2.73 -15.49
N ILE A 61 18.54 -2.42 -14.94
CA ILE A 61 17.84 -1.14 -15.14
C ILE A 61 18.13 -0.18 -13.98
N CYS A 62 18.40 -0.73 -12.79
CA CYS A 62 18.57 0.03 -11.57
C CYS A 62 19.51 1.23 -11.73
N PRO A 63 20.73 1.13 -12.29
CA PRO A 63 21.64 2.27 -12.48
C PRO A 63 21.05 3.48 -13.22
N TYR A 64 20.06 3.24 -14.09
CA TYR A 64 19.45 4.25 -14.95
C TYR A 64 18.10 4.75 -14.41
N SER A 65 17.57 4.10 -13.38
CA SER A 65 16.35 4.56 -12.71
C SER A 65 16.67 5.70 -11.73
N PRO A 66 15.79 6.72 -11.66
CA PRO A 66 15.93 7.79 -10.68
C PRO A 66 15.89 7.21 -9.27
N LEU A 67 16.67 7.80 -8.37
CA LEU A 67 16.61 7.46 -6.95
C LEU A 67 15.42 8.14 -6.30
N LEU A 68 14.76 7.42 -5.40
CA LEU A 68 13.65 7.91 -4.59
C LEU A 68 14.15 8.16 -3.17
N VAL A 69 13.69 9.26 -2.58
CA VAL A 69 13.82 9.51 -1.15
C VAL A 69 12.52 9.05 -0.50
N GLU A 70 12.56 7.92 0.18
CA GLU A 70 11.40 7.36 0.87
C GLU A 70 11.46 7.70 2.37
N PRO A 71 10.39 8.26 2.96
CA PRO A 71 10.27 8.35 4.40
C PRO A 71 10.16 6.95 5.01
N LEU A 72 10.83 6.74 6.14
CA LEU A 72 10.58 5.55 6.97
C LEU A 72 9.54 5.88 8.03
N ASP A 73 8.48 5.08 8.07
CA ASP A 73 7.53 5.10 9.17
C ASP A 73 8.26 4.66 10.46
N PRO A 74 8.13 5.40 11.58
CA PRO A 74 8.82 5.09 12.82
C PRO A 74 8.48 3.70 13.39
N ASP A 75 7.32 3.16 13.05
CA ASP A 75 6.84 1.86 13.51
C ASP A 75 7.16 0.73 12.51
N GLY A 76 7.88 1.05 11.43
CA GLY A 76 8.21 0.11 10.35
C GLY A 76 7.18 0.13 9.21
N ARG A 77 7.40 -0.69 8.18
CA ARG A 77 6.54 -0.69 6.99
C ARG A 77 5.15 -1.25 7.32
N ALA A 78 4.16 -0.36 7.36
CA ALA A 78 2.77 -0.74 7.46
C ALA A 78 2.34 -1.57 6.22
N PRO A 79 1.49 -2.61 6.39
CA PRO A 79 0.83 -3.25 5.27
C PRO A 79 0.00 -2.25 4.47
N GLU A 80 -0.03 -2.40 3.16
CA GLU A 80 -0.81 -1.56 2.26
C GLU A 80 -1.76 -2.44 1.44
N VAL A 81 -3.03 -2.09 1.42
CA VAL A 81 -4.04 -2.79 0.63
C VAL A 81 -4.64 -1.83 -0.38
N GLU A 82 -4.17 -1.94 -1.62
CA GLU A 82 -4.72 -1.15 -2.73
C GLU A 82 -5.85 -1.91 -3.45
N ALA A 83 -6.95 -1.19 -3.67
CA ALA A 83 -8.07 -1.63 -4.49
C ALA A 83 -8.49 -0.53 -5.45
N ASN A 84 -8.92 -0.87 -6.67
CA ASN A 84 -9.59 0.10 -7.53
C ASN A 84 -10.90 0.58 -6.85
N SER A 85 -11.40 1.78 -7.20
CA SER A 85 -12.55 2.38 -6.50
C SER A 85 -13.80 1.49 -6.45
N ALA A 86 -14.08 0.71 -7.50
CA ALA A 86 -15.23 -0.20 -7.53
C ALA A 86 -15.07 -1.35 -6.52
N ASN A 87 -13.87 -1.94 -6.44
CA ASN A 87 -13.57 -2.99 -5.48
C ASN A 87 -13.45 -2.45 -4.04
N ALA A 88 -12.92 -1.24 -3.88
CA ALA A 88 -12.87 -0.56 -2.60
C ALA A 88 -14.28 -0.33 -2.03
N GLN A 89 -15.23 0.07 -2.86
CA GLN A 89 -16.63 0.21 -2.45
C GLN A 89 -17.21 -1.12 -1.94
N LEU A 90 -16.91 -2.23 -2.62
CA LEU A 90 -17.36 -3.56 -2.17
C LEU A 90 -16.75 -3.94 -0.82
N LEU A 91 -15.47 -3.63 -0.60
CA LEU A 91 -14.81 -3.83 0.69
C LEU A 91 -15.44 -2.95 1.78
N LEU A 92 -15.62 -1.66 1.53
CA LEU A 92 -16.25 -0.73 2.47
C LEU A 92 -17.68 -1.16 2.81
N SER A 93 -18.48 -1.57 1.82
CA SER A 93 -19.81 -2.11 2.06
C SER A 93 -19.78 -3.41 2.88
N ALA A 94 -18.85 -4.32 2.62
CA ALA A 94 -18.68 -5.54 3.42
C ALA A 94 -18.29 -5.24 4.89
N LEU A 95 -17.54 -4.16 5.11
CA LEU A 95 -17.16 -3.69 6.45
C LEU A 95 -18.27 -2.87 7.14
N GLY A 96 -19.38 -2.58 6.45
CA GLY A 96 -20.42 -1.67 6.94
C GLY A 96 -19.92 -0.23 7.10
N LEU A 97 -19.01 0.19 6.22
CA LEU A 97 -18.41 1.53 6.10
C LEU A 97 -18.84 2.25 4.82
N ASP A 98 -19.87 1.71 4.17
CA ASP A 98 -20.66 2.38 3.15
C ASP A 98 -21.06 3.79 3.62
N SER A 99 -20.58 4.81 2.90
CA SER A 99 -20.89 6.22 3.14
C SER A 99 -22.10 6.71 2.30
N GLY A 100 -22.89 5.80 1.74
CA GLY A 100 -23.99 6.12 0.83
C GLY A 100 -23.51 6.58 -0.56
N LYS A 101 -24.44 6.65 -1.52
CA LYS A 101 -24.12 7.08 -2.89
C LYS A 101 -23.61 8.54 -2.90
N GLY A 102 -22.37 8.73 -3.34
CA GLY A 102 -21.81 10.06 -3.65
C GLY A 102 -20.91 10.67 -2.57
N GLN A 103 -20.54 9.93 -1.52
CA GLN A 103 -19.50 10.36 -0.59
C GLN A 103 -18.14 9.79 -1.02
N ASP A 104 -17.09 10.61 -0.87
CA ASP A 104 -15.73 10.22 -1.21
C ASP A 104 -15.29 9.05 -0.30
N ALA A 105 -14.60 8.07 -0.89
CA ALA A 105 -14.17 6.85 -0.22
C ALA A 105 -12.90 7.08 0.61
N TRP A 106 -12.94 8.04 1.55
CA TRP A 106 -11.88 8.26 2.53
C TRP A 106 -12.40 8.15 3.96
N GLY A 107 -11.52 7.78 4.88
CA GLY A 107 -11.86 7.69 6.29
C GLY A 107 -10.75 7.08 7.13
N GLN A 108 -11.00 7.04 8.44
CA GLN A 108 -10.07 6.53 9.44
C GLN A 108 -10.86 5.87 10.57
N MET A 109 -10.30 4.81 11.17
CA MET A 109 -10.93 4.06 12.24
C MET A 109 -9.90 3.41 13.16
N ALA A 110 -10.18 3.43 14.47
CA ALA A 110 -9.41 2.68 15.46
C ALA A 110 -9.24 1.21 15.05
N ALA A 111 -8.02 0.68 15.16
CA ALA A 111 -7.66 -0.64 14.65
C ALA A 111 -8.55 -1.77 15.21
N ASP A 112 -8.87 -1.75 16.50
CA ASP A 112 -9.71 -2.80 17.11
C ASP A 112 -11.14 -2.81 16.54
N LEU A 113 -11.72 -1.63 16.28
CA LEU A 113 -13.03 -1.52 15.66
C LEU A 113 -13.00 -1.97 14.20
N PHE A 114 -11.95 -1.60 13.47
CA PHE A 114 -11.75 -2.03 12.10
C PHE A 114 -11.55 -3.55 12.02
N LEU A 115 -10.73 -4.13 12.90
CA LEU A 115 -10.49 -5.57 13.01
C LEU A 115 -11.79 -6.33 13.29
N GLY A 116 -12.61 -5.85 14.22
CA GLY A 116 -13.93 -6.43 14.50
C GLY A 116 -14.83 -6.46 13.26
N ARG A 117 -14.83 -5.39 12.46
CA ARG A 117 -15.58 -5.33 11.18
C ARG A 117 -15.02 -6.29 10.14
N VAL A 118 -13.69 -6.40 10.02
CA VAL A 118 -13.04 -7.35 9.12
C VAL A 118 -13.38 -8.80 9.48
N LEU A 119 -13.37 -9.15 10.77
CA LEU A 119 -13.72 -10.49 11.24
C LEU A 119 -15.18 -10.83 10.95
N ILE A 120 -16.10 -9.89 11.20
CA ILE A 120 -17.51 -10.05 10.82
C ILE A 120 -17.65 -10.24 9.31
N ALA A 121 -16.98 -9.41 8.51
CA ALA A 121 -17.01 -9.51 7.06
C ALA A 121 -16.46 -10.87 6.58
N LEU A 122 -15.34 -11.34 7.12
CA LEU A 122 -14.75 -12.65 6.78
C LEU A 122 -15.67 -13.83 7.10
N ALA A 123 -16.47 -13.72 8.16
CA ALA A 123 -17.44 -14.72 8.57
C ALA A 123 -18.71 -14.73 7.69
N LEU A 124 -19.14 -13.55 7.22
CA LEU A 124 -20.37 -13.38 6.43
C LEU A 124 -20.14 -13.46 4.91
N THR A 125 -18.94 -13.20 4.43
CA THR A 125 -18.66 -13.08 2.99
C THR A 125 -18.64 -14.46 2.33
N PRO A 126 -19.60 -14.79 1.44
CA PRO A 126 -19.55 -16.00 0.66
C PRO A 126 -18.35 -15.98 -0.31
N GLU A 127 -17.97 -17.12 -0.87
CA GLU A 127 -16.93 -17.14 -1.90
C GLU A 127 -17.31 -16.22 -3.07
N ASP A 128 -16.46 -15.21 -3.32
CA ASP A 128 -16.61 -14.28 -4.44
C ASP A 128 -16.42 -15.04 -5.76
N PRO A 129 -17.44 -15.14 -6.63
CA PRO A 129 -17.30 -15.85 -7.91
C PRO A 129 -16.36 -15.13 -8.88
N GLY A 130 -16.01 -13.87 -8.59
CA GLY A 130 -15.28 -13.01 -9.51
C GLY A 130 -16.16 -12.41 -10.59
N VAL A 131 -15.52 -11.64 -11.47
CA VAL A 131 -16.13 -10.99 -12.65
C VAL A 131 -15.18 -11.26 -13.83
N PRO A 132 -15.66 -11.87 -14.93
CA PRO A 132 -14.82 -12.07 -16.10
C PRO A 132 -14.41 -10.72 -16.71
N TRP A 133 -13.22 -10.66 -17.28
CA TRP A 133 -12.84 -9.50 -18.10
C TRP A 133 -13.63 -9.54 -19.42
N SER A 134 -13.86 -8.38 -20.01
CA SER A 134 -14.51 -8.26 -21.31
C SER A 134 -13.75 -7.34 -22.25
N GLN A 135 -13.94 -7.54 -23.55
CA GLN A 135 -13.35 -6.69 -24.58
C GLN A 135 -14.41 -6.24 -25.57
N SER A 136 -14.42 -4.94 -25.86
CA SER A 136 -15.26 -4.32 -26.88
C SER A 136 -14.37 -3.56 -27.86
N GLY A 137 -14.11 -4.15 -29.02
CA GLY A 137 -13.15 -3.61 -30.00
C GLY A 137 -11.74 -3.51 -29.41
N ARG A 138 -11.24 -2.29 -29.20
CA ARG A 138 -9.93 -2.02 -28.56
C ARG A 138 -10.03 -1.69 -27.06
N HIS A 139 -11.23 -1.67 -26.50
CA HIS A 139 -11.46 -1.41 -25.10
C HIS A 139 -11.44 -2.72 -24.31
N TYR A 140 -10.67 -2.75 -23.23
CA TYR A 140 -10.62 -3.87 -22.31
C TYR A 140 -11.21 -3.41 -20.98
N ASP A 141 -12.31 -4.04 -20.58
CA ASP A 141 -12.86 -3.90 -19.24
C ASP A 141 -12.24 -4.98 -18.37
N GLY A 142 -11.60 -4.53 -17.28
CA GLY A 142 -10.94 -5.41 -16.34
C GLY A 142 -11.90 -6.45 -15.75
N GLY A 143 -11.32 -7.51 -15.18
CA GLY A 143 -12.04 -8.52 -14.42
C GLY A 143 -11.66 -8.49 -12.94
N ARG A 144 -12.34 -9.33 -12.16
CA ARG A 144 -11.99 -9.66 -10.78
C ARG A 144 -11.89 -11.17 -10.66
N SER A 145 -10.78 -11.69 -10.16
CA SER A 145 -10.63 -13.13 -9.98
C SER A 145 -11.54 -13.65 -8.86
N ALA A 146 -11.97 -14.91 -8.97
CA ALA A 146 -12.69 -15.57 -7.89
C ALA A 146 -11.90 -15.52 -6.57
N GLY A 147 -12.60 -15.36 -5.45
CA GLY A 147 -12.06 -15.21 -4.11
C GLY A 147 -11.31 -13.90 -3.84
N TYR A 148 -11.39 -12.91 -4.73
CA TYR A 148 -10.69 -11.62 -4.56
C TYR A 148 -11.10 -10.93 -3.26
N LEU A 149 -12.40 -10.80 -2.99
CA LEU A 149 -12.88 -10.12 -1.78
C LEU A 149 -12.36 -10.81 -0.51
N ARG A 150 -12.39 -12.14 -0.46
CA ARG A 150 -11.86 -12.89 0.69
C ARG A 150 -10.36 -12.66 0.90
N ARG A 151 -9.55 -12.68 -0.18
CA ARG A 151 -8.12 -12.37 -0.09
C ARG A 151 -7.87 -10.96 0.42
N ARG A 152 -8.59 -9.97 -0.10
CA ARG A 152 -8.46 -8.59 0.35
C ARG A 152 -8.91 -8.37 1.80
N LEU A 153 -9.93 -9.08 2.27
CA LEU A 153 -10.31 -9.06 3.68
C LEU A 153 -9.23 -9.68 4.59
N LEU A 154 -8.50 -10.70 4.13
CA LEU A 154 -7.34 -11.23 4.85
C LEU A 154 -6.17 -10.25 4.85
N ASP A 155 -5.92 -9.55 3.73
CA ASP A 155 -4.91 -8.48 3.69
C ASP A 155 -5.27 -7.35 4.68
N LEU A 156 -6.56 -6.96 4.73
CA LEU A 156 -7.08 -5.96 5.67
C LEU A 156 -7.03 -6.44 7.13
N HIS A 157 -7.18 -7.75 7.38
CA HIS A 157 -6.98 -8.33 8.70
C HIS A 157 -5.54 -8.15 9.15
N ALA A 158 -4.57 -8.51 8.31
CA ALA A 158 -3.15 -8.33 8.61
C ALA A 158 -2.79 -6.86 8.84
N LEU A 159 -3.37 -5.94 8.06
CA LEU A 159 -3.24 -4.50 8.30
C LEU A 159 -3.80 -4.10 9.67
N ALA A 160 -5.02 -4.51 10.02
CA ALA A 160 -5.64 -4.15 11.29
C ALA A 160 -4.85 -4.71 12.49
N GLU A 161 -4.38 -5.95 12.42
CA GLU A 161 -3.51 -6.53 13.45
C GLU A 161 -2.21 -5.75 13.62
N TRP A 162 -1.59 -5.36 12.49
CA TRP A 162 -0.39 -4.54 12.52
C TRP A 162 -0.67 -3.17 13.17
N CYS A 163 -1.75 -2.50 12.78
CA CYS A 163 -2.13 -1.21 13.37
C CYS A 163 -2.42 -1.33 14.87
N ALA A 164 -3.12 -2.38 15.31
CA ALA A 164 -3.41 -2.62 16.72
C ALA A 164 -2.11 -2.83 17.53
N ALA A 165 -1.17 -3.62 16.99
CA ALA A 165 0.12 -3.87 17.64
C ALA A 165 0.99 -2.60 17.82
N HIS A 166 0.82 -1.60 16.95
CA HIS A 166 1.60 -0.36 16.95
C HIS A 166 0.80 0.86 17.47
N GLY A 167 -0.41 0.63 18.00
CA GLY A 167 -1.28 1.68 18.52
C GLY A 167 -1.63 2.74 17.46
N ARG A 168 -1.97 2.28 16.25
CA ARG A 168 -2.29 3.11 15.09
C ARG A 168 -3.73 2.90 14.65
N GLU A 169 -4.31 3.90 14.00
CA GLU A 169 -5.59 3.73 13.31
C GLU A 169 -5.39 3.19 11.89
N VAL A 170 -6.42 2.55 11.35
CA VAL A 170 -6.49 2.19 9.93
C VAL A 170 -7.10 3.37 9.17
N SER A 171 -6.46 3.79 8.09
CA SER A 171 -6.90 4.87 7.20
C SER A 171 -7.13 4.36 5.78
N TRP A 172 -8.05 4.99 5.05
CA TRP A 172 -8.27 4.74 3.64
C TRP A 172 -8.55 6.04 2.88
N ALA A 173 -8.04 6.16 1.66
CA ALA A 173 -8.27 7.29 0.75
C ALA A 173 -7.91 6.93 -0.70
#